data_AF-A0A962SY89-F1
#
_entry.id   AF-A0A962SY89-F1
#
_cell.length_a   1.000
_cell.length_b   1.000
_cell.length_c   1.000
_cell.angle_alpha   90.00
_cell.angle_beta   90.00
_cell.angle_gamma   90.00
#
_symmetry.space_group_name_H-M   'P 1'
#
loop_
_entity.id
_entity.type
_entity.pdbx_description
1 polymer ?
#
loop_
_entity_poly.entity_id
_entity_poly.type
_entity_poly.pdbx_seq_one_letter_code
_entity_poly.pdbx_strand_id
1 'polypeptide(L)'
;MPRLQQLLKRGLAATAPLWPELTIAHGWLKEAADLLANPDGAARATVQARYAVLLADIEEEATPTVYLQALAAQFAKVTASYGPLVFTCYDIANLPRTNNDLEQLFGHFRHQMRRTTGQKSAPARLVVCGPTRLPAAVVSQSHPLPA
;
A
#
# COMPACT_ATOMS: atom_id res chain seq x y z
N MET A 1 -4.89 21.68 27.80
CA MET A 1 -4.54 20.30 27.38
C MET A 1 -3.19 19.79 27.93
N PRO A 2 -2.85 19.97 29.22
CA PRO A 2 -1.52 19.57 29.74
C PRO A 2 -1.32 18.04 29.81
N ARG A 3 -2.39 17.29 30.11
CA ARG A 3 -2.34 15.83 30.24
C ARG A 3 -2.00 15.12 28.92
N LEU A 4 -2.57 15.58 27.80
CA LEU A 4 -2.26 15.03 26.47
C LEU A 4 -0.80 15.27 26.09
N GLN A 5 -0.31 16.50 26.30
CA GLN A 5 1.09 16.85 26.03
C GLN A 5 2.07 16.03 26.87
N GLN A 6 1.74 15.77 28.13
CA GLN A 6 2.58 14.96 29.02
C GLN A 6 2.61 13.48 28.59
N LEU A 7 1.46 12.92 28.20
CA LEU A 7 1.39 11.56 27.65
C LEU A 7 2.19 11.43 26.36
N LEU A 8 2.08 12.41 25.47
CA LEU A 8 2.80 12.43 24.20
C LEU A 8 4.32 12.52 24.42
N LYS A 9 4.80 13.42 25.29
CA LYS A 9 6.22 13.50 25.67
C LYS A 9 6.75 12.18 26.23
N ARG A 10 5.99 11.52 27.12
CA ARG A 10 6.37 10.23 27.69
C ARG A 10 6.45 9.15 26.63
N GLY A 11 5.48 9.09 25.71
CA GLY A 11 5.50 8.15 24.59
C GLY A 11 6.70 8.37 23.68
N LEU A 12 6.95 9.62 23.27
CA LEU A 12 8.10 9.96 22.43
C LEU A 12 9.42 9.58 23.09
N ALA A 13 9.62 9.94 24.37
CA ALA A 13 10.83 9.61 25.11
C ALA A 13 11.03 8.09 25.24
N ALA A 14 9.95 7.33 25.47
CA ALA A 14 10.01 5.87 25.57
C ALA A 14 10.38 5.20 24.22
N THR A 15 9.95 5.78 23.10
CA THR A 15 10.21 5.22 21.76
C THR A 15 11.45 5.77 21.07
N ALA A 16 12.01 6.88 21.53
CA ALA A 16 13.15 7.55 20.90
C ALA A 16 14.35 6.63 20.60
N PRO A 17 14.70 5.64 21.45
CA PRO A 17 15.77 4.70 21.14
C PRO A 17 15.53 3.85 19.88
N LEU A 18 14.27 3.64 19.47
CA LEU A 18 13.90 2.86 18.29
C LEU A 18 13.96 3.66 16.99
N TRP A 19 13.97 4.99 17.07
CA TRP A 19 13.78 5.85 15.90
C TRP A 19 14.93 5.83 14.89
N PRO A 20 16.22 5.72 15.27
CA PRO A 20 17.30 5.73 14.29
C PRO A 20 17.15 4.59 13.27
N GLU A 21 16.93 3.36 13.73
CA GLU A 21 16.75 2.19 12.87
C GLU A 21 15.45 2.25 12.08
N LEU A 22 14.36 2.74 12.70
CA LEU A 22 13.09 2.95 12.00
C LEU A 22 13.20 4.00 10.89
N THR A 23 14.05 5.01 11.07
CA THR A 23 14.27 6.05 10.05
C THR A 23 14.99 5.46 8.84
N ILE A 24 15.99 4.60 9.08
CA ILE A 24 16.70 3.86 8.01
C ILE A 24 15.71 2.97 7.26
N ALA A 25 14.96 2.12 7.97
CA ALA A 25 14.00 1.21 7.36
C ALA A 25 12.86 1.95 6.62
N HIS A 26 12.43 3.10 7.14
CA HIS A 26 11.49 3.97 6.43
C HIS A 26 12.11 4.56 5.16
N GLY A 27 13.41 4.87 5.16
CA GLY A 27 14.17 5.27 3.98
C GLY A 27 14.07 4.22 2.87
N TRP A 28 14.34 2.95 3.20
CA TRP A 28 14.21 1.83 2.26
C TRP A 28 12.81 1.72 1.64
N LEU A 29 11.77 1.85 2.47
CA LEU A 29 10.37 1.83 2.00
C LEU A 29 10.06 2.98 1.04
N LYS A 30 10.57 4.19 1.35
CA LYS A 30 10.38 5.36 0.51
C LYS A 30 11.08 5.20 -0.83
N GLU A 31 12.32 4.75 -0.83
CA GLU A 31 13.09 4.52 -2.04
C GLU A 31 12.46 3.44 -2.92
N ALA A 32 12.02 2.33 -2.33
CA ALA A 32 11.27 1.30 -3.05
C ALA A 32 9.97 1.84 -3.67
N ALA A 33 9.24 2.68 -2.94
CA ALA A 33 8.00 3.28 -3.43
C ALA A 33 8.25 4.25 -4.59
N ASP A 34 9.30 5.07 -4.50
CA ASP A 34 9.73 6.03 -5.52
C ASP A 34 10.24 5.30 -6.77
N LEU A 35 11.02 4.22 -6.61
CA LEU A 35 11.47 3.36 -7.72
C LEU A 35 10.30 2.70 -8.43
N LEU A 36 9.40 2.07 -7.65
CA LEU A 36 8.20 1.44 -8.22
C LEU A 36 7.28 2.50 -8.86
N ALA A 37 7.32 3.78 -8.46
CA ALA A 37 6.53 4.82 -9.12
C ALA A 37 6.87 4.94 -10.61
N ASN A 38 8.08 4.53 -11.02
CA ASN A 38 8.53 4.44 -12.40
C ASN A 38 8.17 5.70 -13.22
N PRO A 39 8.56 6.90 -12.75
CA PRO A 39 8.17 8.16 -13.39
C PRO A 39 8.72 8.31 -14.82
N ASP A 40 9.80 7.61 -15.13
CA ASP A 40 10.43 7.56 -16.45
C ASP A 40 9.78 6.54 -17.39
N GLY A 41 8.79 5.77 -16.92
CA GLY A 41 8.08 4.79 -17.75
C GLY A 41 8.98 3.67 -18.27
N ALA A 42 10.01 3.31 -17.49
CA ALA A 42 10.94 2.25 -17.86
C ALA A 42 10.25 0.90 -18.00
N ALA A 43 10.81 0.04 -18.86
CA ALA A 43 10.31 -1.31 -19.07
C ALA A 43 10.47 -2.17 -17.80
N ARG A 44 9.62 -3.20 -17.67
CA ARG A 44 9.63 -4.15 -16.55
C ARG A 44 11.02 -4.63 -16.15
N ALA A 45 11.82 -5.08 -17.13
CA ALA A 45 13.15 -5.62 -16.88
C ALA A 45 14.08 -4.58 -16.23
N THR A 46 14.00 -3.32 -16.65
CA THR A 46 14.78 -2.22 -16.08
C THR A 46 14.35 -1.94 -14.63
N VAL A 47 13.04 -1.88 -14.37
CA VAL A 47 12.52 -1.68 -13.01
C VAL A 47 12.93 -2.83 -12.08
N GLN A 48 12.84 -4.07 -12.56
CA GLN A 48 13.28 -5.26 -11.81
C GLN A 48 14.78 -5.23 -11.48
N ALA A 49 15.61 -4.85 -12.46
CA ALA A 49 17.05 -4.74 -12.24
C ALA A 49 17.38 -3.64 -11.20
N ARG A 50 16.77 -2.45 -11.31
CA ARG A 50 16.94 -1.38 -10.32
C ARG A 50 16.48 -1.83 -8.93
N TYR A 51 15.35 -2.54 -8.84
CA TYR A 51 14.84 -3.03 -7.57
C TYR A 51 15.75 -4.12 -6.96
N ALA A 52 16.37 -4.95 -7.79
CA ALA A 52 17.35 -5.94 -7.33
C ALA A 52 18.61 -5.27 -6.74
N VAL A 53 19.06 -4.16 -7.32
CA VAL A 53 20.14 -3.34 -6.75
C VAL A 53 19.73 -2.78 -5.39
N LEU A 54 18.53 -2.18 -5.29
CA LEU A 54 18.00 -1.70 -4.02
C LEU A 54 17.96 -2.78 -2.93
N LEU A 55 17.57 -4.01 -3.27
CA LEU A 55 17.58 -5.11 -2.31
C LEU A 55 19.00 -5.43 -1.80
N ALA A 56 20.00 -5.39 -2.68
CA ALA A 56 21.39 -5.60 -2.27
C ALA A 56 21.89 -4.46 -1.38
N ASP A 57 21.56 -3.21 -1.71
CA ASP A 57 21.91 -2.03 -0.90
C ASP A 57 21.27 -2.12 0.49
N ILE A 58 19.99 -2.52 0.57
CA ILE A 58 19.29 -2.74 1.85
C ILE A 58 19.99 -3.82 2.69
N GLU A 59 20.43 -4.93 2.08
CA GLU A 59 21.15 -5.99 2.78
C GLU A 59 22.49 -5.49 3.33
N GLU A 60 23.23 -4.68 2.57
CA GLU A 60 24.50 -4.08 3.00
C GLU A 60 24.28 -3.08 4.15
N GLU A 61 23.33 -2.16 3.99
CA GLU A 61 22.97 -1.14 4.99
C GLU A 61 22.44 -1.75 6.30
N ALA A 62 21.87 -2.96 6.23
CA ALA A 62 21.35 -3.65 7.40
C ALA A 62 22.43 -4.23 8.32
N THR A 63 23.68 -4.34 7.86
CA THR A 63 24.81 -4.94 8.60
C THR A 63 24.98 -4.48 10.05
N PRO A 64 24.80 -3.19 10.41
CA PRO A 64 25.15 -2.68 11.74
C PRO A 64 24.37 -3.30 12.92
N THR A 65 23.13 -3.75 12.73
CA THR A 65 22.30 -4.25 13.83
C THR A 65 21.42 -5.44 13.45
N VAL A 66 21.16 -6.35 14.40
CA VAL A 66 20.28 -7.51 14.20
C VAL A 66 18.85 -7.09 13.87
N TYR A 67 18.40 -5.93 14.38
CA TYR A 67 17.08 -5.40 14.08
C TYR A 67 16.94 -5.00 12.61
N LEU A 68 17.92 -4.27 12.07
CA LEU A 68 17.94 -3.90 10.66
C LEU A 68 18.06 -5.13 9.76
N GLN A 69 18.87 -6.12 10.13
CA GLN A 69 18.96 -7.40 9.42
C GLN A 69 17.61 -8.13 9.36
N ALA A 70 16.86 -8.15 10.48
CA ALA A 70 15.54 -8.76 10.52
C ALA A 70 14.53 -8.01 9.63
N LEU A 71 14.59 -6.67 9.60
CA LEU A 71 13.76 -5.86 8.72
C LEU A 71 14.10 -6.07 7.24
N ALA A 72 15.39 -6.07 6.88
CA ALA A 72 15.86 -6.36 5.53
C ALA A 72 15.41 -7.75 5.06
N ALA A 73 15.57 -8.78 5.88
CA ALA A 73 15.11 -10.14 5.58
C ALA A 73 13.59 -10.20 5.35
N GLN A 74 12.81 -9.49 6.17
CA GLN A 74 11.36 -9.40 5.99
C GLN A 74 11.01 -8.65 4.69
N PHE A 75 11.72 -7.57 4.38
CA PHE A 75 11.52 -6.79 3.17
C PHE A 75 11.82 -7.61 1.90
N ALA A 76 12.94 -8.33 1.88
CA ALA A 76 13.33 -9.25 0.82
C ALA A 76 12.29 -10.38 0.66
N LYS A 77 11.84 -10.98 1.77
CA LYS A 77 10.81 -12.03 1.77
C LYS A 77 9.49 -11.55 1.17
N VAL A 78 8.99 -10.38 1.60
CA VAL A 78 7.76 -9.80 1.07
C VAL A 78 7.92 -9.49 -0.42
N THR A 79 9.06 -8.91 -0.82
CA THR A 79 9.35 -8.66 -2.23
C THR A 79 9.35 -9.95 -3.04
N ALA A 80 9.98 -11.02 -2.57
CA ALA A 80 9.97 -12.31 -3.27
C ALA A 80 8.55 -12.88 -3.43
N SER A 81 7.71 -12.73 -2.40
CA SER A 81 6.33 -13.23 -2.41
C SER A 81 5.42 -12.45 -3.37
N TYR A 82 5.54 -11.12 -3.43
CA TYR A 82 4.63 -10.25 -4.20
C TYR A 82 5.23 -9.74 -5.51
N GLY A 83 6.54 -9.80 -5.68
CA GLY A 83 7.31 -9.23 -6.80
C GLY A 83 6.74 -9.59 -8.18
N PRO A 84 6.46 -10.87 -8.50
CA PRO A 84 5.89 -11.24 -9.78
C PRO A 84 4.61 -10.46 -10.13
N LEU A 85 3.75 -10.20 -9.13
CA LEU A 85 2.50 -9.45 -9.29
C LEU A 85 2.75 -7.95 -9.40
N VAL A 86 3.65 -7.41 -8.58
CA VAL A 86 3.99 -5.97 -8.56
C VAL A 86 4.56 -5.51 -9.90
N PHE A 87 5.43 -6.29 -10.52
CA PHE A 87 6.08 -5.90 -11.79
C PHE A 87 5.22 -6.13 -13.03
N THR A 88 4.11 -6.88 -12.93
CA THR A 88 3.25 -7.19 -14.09
C THR A 88 2.47 -5.98 -14.60
N CYS A 89 2.27 -4.95 -13.77
CA CYS A 89 1.63 -3.70 -14.19
C CYS A 89 2.39 -2.96 -15.31
N TYR A 90 3.68 -3.19 -15.49
CA TYR A 90 4.48 -2.53 -16.53
C TYR A 90 4.32 -3.17 -17.92
N ASP A 91 3.83 -4.41 -18.01
CA ASP A 91 3.64 -5.11 -19.29
C ASP A 91 2.24 -4.90 -19.88
N ILE A 92 1.26 -4.56 -19.03
CA ILE A 92 -0.15 -4.47 -19.40
C ILE A 92 -0.56 -3.00 -19.49
N ALA A 93 -0.84 -2.54 -20.71
CA ALA A 93 -1.33 -1.19 -20.95
C ALA A 93 -2.59 -0.90 -20.11
N ASN A 94 -2.61 0.26 -19.46
CA ASN A 94 -3.70 0.74 -18.60
C ASN A 94 -3.98 -0.10 -17.33
N LEU A 95 -3.15 -1.10 -16.99
CA LEU A 95 -3.26 -1.73 -15.68
C LEU A 95 -2.66 -0.80 -14.62
N PRO A 96 -3.43 -0.34 -13.63
CA PRO A 96 -2.90 0.54 -12.60
C PRO A 96 -1.84 -0.19 -11.79
N ARG A 97 -0.78 0.54 -11.42
CA ARG A 97 0.32 0.04 -10.61
C ARG A 97 -0.11 -0.42 -9.21
N THR A 98 -1.15 0.22 -8.68
CA THR A 98 -1.68 -0.02 -7.34
C THR A 98 -3.17 -0.29 -7.42
N ASN A 99 -3.66 -1.16 -6.54
CA ASN A 99 -5.08 -1.47 -6.39
C ASN A 99 -5.77 -0.54 -5.35
N ASN A 100 -5.07 0.43 -4.75
CA ASN A 100 -5.60 1.26 -3.66
C ASN A 100 -6.92 1.95 -4.03
N ASP A 101 -7.03 2.44 -5.27
CA ASP A 101 -8.25 3.11 -5.76
C ASP A 101 -9.41 2.11 -5.86
N LEU A 102 -9.13 0.86 -6.26
CA LEU A 102 -10.11 -0.21 -6.25
C LEU A 102 -10.53 -0.57 -4.83
N GLU A 103 -9.58 -0.65 -3.88
CA GLU A 103 -9.90 -0.92 -2.48
C GLU A 103 -10.79 0.16 -1.87
N GLN A 104 -10.50 1.44 -2.14
CA GLN A 104 -11.35 2.56 -1.75
C GLN A 104 -12.72 2.48 -2.40
N LEU A 105 -12.79 2.21 -3.71
CA LEU A 105 -14.03 2.03 -4.45
C LEU A 105 -14.92 0.95 -3.83
N PHE A 106 -14.37 -0.24 -3.60
CA PHE A 106 -15.07 -1.34 -2.97
C PHE A 106 -15.42 -1.05 -1.50
N GLY A 107 -14.62 -0.23 -0.80
CA GLY A 107 -14.92 0.29 0.53
C GLY A 107 -16.18 1.16 0.55
N HIS A 108 -16.22 2.19 -0.31
CA HIS A 108 -17.37 3.08 -0.45
C HIS A 108 -18.64 2.31 -0.84
N PHE A 109 -18.53 1.42 -1.82
CA PHE A 109 -19.65 0.61 -2.26
C PHE A 109 -20.23 -0.27 -1.14
N ARG A 110 -19.37 -0.97 -0.38
CA ARG A 110 -19.80 -1.77 0.78
C ARG A 110 -20.44 -0.90 1.87
N HIS A 111 -19.89 0.28 2.12
CA HIS A 111 -20.46 1.24 3.06
C HIS A 111 -21.88 1.65 2.65
N GLN A 112 -22.10 2.02 1.38
CA GLN A 112 -23.42 2.37 0.85
C GLN A 112 -24.41 1.20 0.92
N MET A 113 -23.97 0.00 0.55
CA MET A 113 -24.81 -1.20 0.68
C MET A 113 -25.22 -1.46 2.13
N ARG A 114 -24.32 -1.29 3.10
CA ARG A 114 -24.66 -1.45 4.51
C ARG A 114 -25.74 -0.45 4.97
N ARG A 115 -25.71 0.79 4.48
CA ARG A 115 -26.71 1.81 4.83
C ARG A 115 -28.08 1.52 4.22
N THR A 116 -28.12 0.93 3.03
CA THR A 116 -29.37 0.66 2.30
C THR A 116 -29.98 -0.70 2.66
N THR A 117 -29.15 -1.71 2.91
CA THR A 117 -29.61 -3.10 3.15
C THR A 117 -29.46 -3.57 4.60
N GLY A 118 -28.72 -2.84 5.43
CA GLY A 118 -28.39 -3.24 6.80
C GLY A 118 -27.35 -4.37 6.91
N GLN A 119 -26.92 -4.97 5.79
CA GLN A 119 -26.02 -6.12 5.81
C GLN A 119 -24.56 -5.68 6.03
N LYS A 120 -23.88 -6.34 6.98
CA LYS A 120 -22.48 -6.07 7.31
C LYS A 120 -21.52 -6.68 6.29
N SER A 121 -21.85 -7.85 5.75
CA SER A 121 -21.09 -8.53 4.69
C SER A 121 -21.65 -8.16 3.32
N ALA A 122 -20.79 -8.21 2.30
CA ALA A 122 -21.28 -8.15 0.93
C ALA A 122 -22.17 -9.38 0.67
N PRO A 123 -23.42 -9.21 0.19
CA PRO A 123 -24.27 -10.35 -0.15
C PRO A 123 -23.64 -11.18 -1.26
N ALA A 124 -23.87 -12.49 -1.28
CA ALA A 124 -23.42 -13.38 -2.36
C ALA A 124 -23.85 -12.88 -3.75
N ARG A 125 -24.98 -12.17 -3.82
CA ARG A 125 -25.49 -11.51 -5.02
C ARG A 125 -24.55 -10.43 -5.58
N LEU A 126 -23.61 -9.90 -4.79
CA LEU A 126 -22.58 -9.00 -5.31
C LEU A 126 -21.66 -9.72 -6.31
N VAL A 127 -21.42 -11.02 -6.16
CA VAL A 127 -20.61 -11.78 -7.13
C VAL A 127 -21.34 -11.87 -8.48
N VAL A 128 -22.66 -12.07 -8.44
CA VAL A 128 -23.50 -12.23 -9.64
C VAL A 128 -23.84 -10.89 -10.29
N CYS A 129 -24.22 -9.88 -9.50
CA CYS A 129 -24.66 -8.58 -9.99
C CYS A 129 -23.58 -7.50 -9.89
N GLY A 130 -22.38 -7.81 -9.41
CA GLY A 130 -21.27 -6.85 -9.24
C GLY A 130 -20.87 -6.15 -10.53
N PRO A 131 -20.72 -6.87 -11.66
CA PRO A 131 -20.37 -6.24 -12.94
C PRO A 131 -21.35 -5.16 -13.41
N THR A 132 -22.60 -5.19 -12.96
CA THR A 132 -23.61 -4.16 -13.30
C THR A 132 -23.83 -3.16 -12.17
N ARG A 133 -23.85 -3.61 -10.91
CA ARG A 133 -24.12 -2.76 -9.74
C ARG A 133 -22.96 -1.85 -9.38
N LEU A 134 -21.72 -2.31 -9.53
CA LEU A 134 -20.56 -1.50 -9.19
C LEU A 134 -20.46 -0.29 -10.14
N PRO A 135 -20.49 -0.45 -11.49
CA PRO A 135 -20.49 0.70 -12.39
C PRO A 135 -21.68 1.62 -12.17
N ALA A 136 -22.89 1.08 -11.96
CA ALA A 136 -24.08 1.90 -11.72
C ALA A 136 -23.97 2.74 -10.44
N ALA A 137 -23.41 2.16 -9.37
CA ALA A 137 -23.18 2.88 -8.12
C ALA A 137 -22.12 3.98 -8.28
N VAL A 138 -21.05 3.73 -9.04
CA VAL A 138 -20.03 4.73 -9.35
C VAL A 138 -20.61 5.90 -10.14
N VAL A 139 -21.35 5.60 -11.22
CA VAL A 139 -22.03 6.62 -12.04
C VAL A 139 -23.03 7.44 -11.22
N SER A 140 -23.76 6.80 -10.31
CA SER A 140 -24.71 7.49 -9.43
C SER A 140 -24.01 8.43 -8.42
N GLN A 141 -22.77 8.11 -8.01
CA GLN A 141 -21.98 8.98 -7.13
C GLN A 141 -21.37 10.16 -7.88
N SER A 142 -20.97 9.97 -9.14
CA SER A 142 -20.46 11.07 -9.99
C SER A 142 -21.57 11.98 -10.50
N HIS A 143 -22.83 11.53 -10.49
CA HIS A 143 -24.01 12.29 -10.87
C HIS A 143 -25.08 12.21 -9.77
N PRO A 144 -24.93 12.96 -8.66
CA PRO A 144 -25.97 13.00 -7.65
C PRO A 144 -27.28 13.49 -8.26
N LEU A 145 -28.36 12.76 -8.00
CA LEU A 145 -29.70 13.19 -8.41
C LEU A 145 -30.01 14.55 -7.75
N PRO A 146 -30.62 15.49 -8.49
CA PRO A 146 -31.07 16.74 -7.89
C PRO A 146 -32.04 16.44 -6.73
N ALA A 147 -31.91 17.22 -5.65
CA ALA A 147 -32.69 17.09 -4.42
C ALA A 147 -34.17 17.41 -4.63
#